data_AF-A0A9B0LVK8-F1
#
_entry.id   AF-A0A9B0LVK8-F1
#
_cell.length_a   1.000
_cell.length_b   1.000
_cell.length_c   1.000
_cell.angle_alpha   90.00
_cell.angle_beta   90.00
_cell.angle_gamma   90.00
#
_symmetry.space_group_name_H-M   'P 1'
#
loop_
_entity.id
_entity.type
_entity.pdbx_description
1 polymer ?
#
loop_
_entity_poly.entity_id
_entity_poly.type
_entity_poly.pdbx_seq_one_letter_code
_entity_poly.pdbx_strand_id
1 'polypeptide(L)'
;MALSPRGTLSVETLDCSDSDLLDEEPWQATCEIRLPGRGPLATFSLCTCPFSRRGLHVVVPVLEPDPEHSMDVILVGSSELSAPASPRPCRDLLAYEVKVNQRHIEDMCICCGSFQVHTQHPLFEGGMCAPCKDKFLDCLFLYDDDGYQSYCSICCAGETLLICENPDCTRCYCFECVDTLVGPGTSGKVQAMSNWVCFLCLPFPRSGLLHRRRKWRGWLKAFCDRESENPLETYKTVPVWKREPVRVLSLFGDIRRELVSLGFLESGSAPGGLKHLDDVTDVVRRDVEGWGPFDLVYGSTPALGHACDHPPAWYLFQFHRVLQYARPRPGSQQPFFWMFVDNLVLSQDDQTVATRFLEADPVTIQDVCGRAVRNAVHVWSNIPAVRSRHSAPASREELTLLAQDRQRTKPPAQGPAKLVKNCFLPLREYFKYFSAELTSSL
;
A
#
# COMPACT_ATOMS: atom_id res chain seq x y z
N MET A 1 16.45 41.48 -38.03
CA MET A 1 17.78 41.72 -38.62
C MET A 1 18.72 42.12 -37.50
N ALA A 2 20.00 41.70 -37.56
CA ALA A 2 20.96 41.79 -36.47
C ALA A 2 21.05 43.18 -35.79
N LEU A 3 21.32 43.18 -34.48
CA LEU A 3 22.35 43.96 -33.77
C LEU A 3 22.20 43.77 -32.24
N SER A 4 23.25 43.27 -31.57
CA SER A 4 23.52 43.50 -30.13
C SER A 4 24.21 44.88 -29.97
N PRO A 5 24.33 45.55 -28.79
CA PRO A 5 25.19 45.06 -27.67
C PRO A 5 24.94 45.60 -26.21
N ARG A 6 25.65 44.94 -25.26
CA ARG A 6 26.30 45.44 -24.02
C ARG A 6 25.49 45.99 -22.81
N GLY A 7 25.87 45.51 -21.62
CA GLY A 7 25.77 46.30 -20.37
C GLY A 7 25.75 45.51 -19.05
N THR A 8 26.91 45.07 -18.58
CA THR A 8 27.22 44.56 -17.23
C THR A 8 26.92 45.55 -16.10
N LEU A 9 26.54 45.05 -14.91
CA LEU A 9 26.98 45.56 -13.61
C LEU A 9 26.78 44.49 -12.52
N SER A 10 27.81 44.32 -11.69
CA SER A 10 27.99 43.35 -10.60
C SER A 10 28.55 44.08 -9.38
N VAL A 11 28.04 43.82 -8.17
CA VAL A 11 28.62 44.08 -6.82
C VAL A 11 27.83 43.17 -5.85
N GLU A 12 28.33 42.01 -5.43
CA GLU A 12 29.28 41.70 -4.33
C GLU A 12 28.61 41.37 -2.97
N THR A 13 28.84 40.13 -2.54
CA THR A 13 29.17 39.61 -1.19
C THR A 13 28.40 40.08 0.05
N LEU A 14 27.80 39.09 0.75
CA LEU A 14 27.84 38.96 2.20
C LEU A 14 27.81 37.46 2.59
N ASP A 15 28.87 37.04 3.28
CA ASP A 15 29.08 35.73 3.88
C ASP A 15 27.97 35.32 4.86
N CYS A 16 27.58 34.05 4.84
CA CYS A 16 27.66 33.21 6.03
C CYS A 16 27.56 31.73 5.64
N SER A 17 28.67 31.05 5.88
CA SER A 17 28.85 29.62 6.12
C SER A 17 27.64 28.90 6.71
N ASP A 18 27.20 27.83 6.06
CA ASP A 18 27.18 26.50 6.68
C ASP A 18 27.24 25.44 5.57
N SER A 19 28.40 24.79 5.52
CA SER A 19 28.72 23.69 4.64
C SER A 19 27.86 22.46 4.98
N ASP A 20 27.17 21.96 3.96
CA ASP A 20 26.66 20.60 3.88
C ASP A 20 27.77 19.61 4.23
N LEU A 21 27.65 18.97 5.39
CA LEU A 21 28.36 17.73 5.70
C LEU A 21 27.40 16.55 5.61
N LEU A 22 27.80 15.65 4.72
CA LEU A 22 27.34 14.28 4.58
C LEU A 22 27.63 13.53 5.89
N ASP A 23 26.65 13.45 6.79
CA ASP A 23 26.75 12.54 7.94
C ASP A 23 26.06 11.19 7.61
N GLU A 24 26.86 10.32 7.01
CA GLU A 24 26.83 8.88 7.28
C GLU A 24 27.73 8.66 8.51
N GLU A 25 27.17 8.16 9.61
CA GLU A 25 27.97 7.65 10.73
C GLU A 25 27.73 6.15 10.90
N PRO A 26 28.79 5.36 11.17
CA PRO A 26 28.76 3.92 11.14
C PRO A 26 28.31 3.32 12.48
N TRP A 27 27.75 2.13 12.39
CA TRP A 27 27.43 1.27 13.51
C TRP A 27 28.67 1.01 14.38
N GLN A 28 28.60 1.34 15.68
CA GLN A 28 29.46 0.74 16.70
C GLN A 28 28.62 -0.16 17.59
N ALA A 29 28.93 -1.45 17.50
CA ALA A 29 28.49 -2.47 18.44
C ALA A 29 29.35 -2.39 19.70
N THR A 30 28.73 -2.33 20.86
CA THR A 30 29.34 -2.75 22.13
C THR A 30 28.39 -3.70 22.84
N CYS A 31 28.72 -4.99 22.78
CA CYS A 31 28.24 -5.99 23.72
C CYS A 31 28.81 -5.69 25.11
N GLU A 32 27.96 -5.64 26.13
CA GLU A 32 28.36 -6.04 27.48
C GLU A 32 27.34 -7.05 28.04
N ILE A 33 27.86 -8.23 28.34
CA ILE A 33 27.21 -9.32 29.05
C ILE A 33 27.40 -9.07 30.54
N ARG A 34 26.31 -9.00 31.33
CA ARG A 34 26.35 -9.21 32.79
C ARG A 34 25.10 -9.95 33.29
N LEU A 35 25.30 -11.19 33.71
CA LEU A 35 24.57 -11.90 34.78
C LEU A 35 25.64 -12.23 35.86
N PRO A 36 25.33 -12.59 37.14
CA PRO A 36 24.04 -13.03 37.71
C PRO A 36 23.69 -12.47 39.12
N GLY A 37 22.51 -12.83 39.67
CA GLY A 37 22.42 -13.27 41.08
C GLY A 37 21.32 -12.71 42.00
N ARG A 38 20.27 -13.54 42.19
CA ARG A 38 19.45 -13.81 43.40
C ARG A 38 18.54 -12.73 44.05
N GLY A 39 17.25 -13.08 44.15
CA GLY A 39 16.13 -12.33 44.73
C GLY A 39 16.02 -12.31 46.27
N PRO A 40 14.81 -12.10 46.85
CA PRO A 40 13.83 -13.20 46.93
C PRO A 40 12.32 -12.87 46.77
N LEU A 41 11.60 -13.89 46.30
CA LEU A 41 10.27 -14.45 46.67
C LEU A 41 9.08 -13.54 47.02
N ALA A 42 8.03 -13.62 46.18
CA ALA A 42 6.65 -13.72 46.64
C ALA A 42 5.82 -14.62 45.68
N THR A 43 5.32 -15.71 46.25
CA THR A 43 4.41 -16.75 45.74
C THR A 43 3.03 -16.22 45.34
N PHE A 44 2.41 -16.79 44.29
CA PHE A 44 1.01 -17.23 44.30
C PHE A 44 0.73 -18.32 43.26
N SER A 45 -0.22 -19.19 43.61
CA SER A 45 -0.39 -20.58 43.19
C SER A 45 -1.24 -20.77 41.92
N LEU A 46 -0.94 -21.86 41.19
CA LEU A 46 -1.81 -22.55 40.23
C LEU A 46 -2.84 -23.44 40.96
N CYS A 47 -4.00 -23.68 40.33
CA CYS A 47 -4.87 -24.89 40.41
C CYS A 47 -6.13 -24.66 39.54
N THR A 48 -6.29 -25.30 38.37
CA THR A 48 -6.95 -26.60 38.04
C THR A 48 -8.48 -26.61 37.90
N CYS A 49 -8.93 -27.27 36.81
CA CYS A 49 -10.27 -27.59 36.23
C CYS A 49 -11.27 -28.31 37.20
N PRO A 50 -12.46 -28.91 36.84
CA PRO A 50 -13.17 -29.16 35.54
C PRO A 50 -14.76 -29.15 35.54
N PHE A 51 -15.37 -29.45 34.37
CA PHE A 51 -16.69 -30.12 34.03
C PHE A 51 -18.01 -29.90 34.84
N SER A 52 -19.13 -29.58 34.15
CA SER A 52 -20.29 -30.49 33.88
C SER A 52 -21.60 -29.77 33.43
N ARG A 53 -22.43 -30.49 32.65
CA ARG A 53 -23.73 -30.13 32.04
C ARG A 53 -24.90 -30.07 33.04
N ARG A 54 -25.88 -29.19 32.79
CA ARG A 54 -27.35 -29.46 32.77
C ARG A 54 -28.10 -28.23 32.24
N GLY A 55 -29.10 -28.44 31.37
CA GLY A 55 -29.93 -27.39 30.79
C GLY A 55 -31.18 -27.06 31.60
N LEU A 56 -31.80 -25.92 31.29
CA LEU A 56 -33.25 -25.70 31.39
C LEU A 56 -33.67 -24.49 30.54
N HIS A 57 -34.82 -24.63 29.88
CA HIS A 57 -35.51 -23.66 29.04
C HIS A 57 -35.87 -22.36 29.79
N VAL A 58 -35.76 -21.21 29.10
CA VAL A 58 -36.58 -20.02 29.38
C VAL A 58 -37.06 -19.42 28.06
N VAL A 59 -38.36 -19.18 28.01
CA VAL A 59 -39.18 -18.71 26.88
C VAL A 59 -39.02 -17.19 26.72
N VAL A 60 -38.90 -16.72 25.48
CA VAL A 60 -38.98 -15.28 25.10
C VAL A 60 -40.29 -15.08 24.32
N PRO A 61 -41.19 -14.16 24.71
CA PRO A 61 -42.39 -13.89 23.94
C PRO A 61 -42.11 -12.91 22.80
N VAL A 62 -42.52 -13.32 21.60
CA VAL A 62 -42.67 -12.51 20.39
C VAL A 62 -44.08 -11.91 20.41
N LEU A 63 -44.22 -10.61 20.14
CA LEU A 63 -45.50 -9.94 19.92
C LEU A 63 -45.50 -9.33 18.51
N GLU A 64 -46.39 -9.87 17.67
CA GLU A 64 -46.78 -9.39 16.35
C GLU A 64 -47.78 -8.23 16.47
N PRO A 65 -47.84 -7.28 15.51
CA PRO A 65 -48.85 -6.23 15.47
C PRO A 65 -49.99 -6.54 14.49
N ASP A 66 -51.20 -6.06 14.79
CA ASP A 66 -52.36 -6.06 13.89
C ASP A 66 -53.24 -4.82 14.21
N PRO A 67 -54.19 -4.41 13.34
CA PRO A 67 -54.07 -3.16 12.58
C PRO A 67 -55.16 -2.13 12.92
N GLU A 68 -55.03 -0.91 12.34
CA GLU A 68 -56.08 -0.15 11.63
C GLU A 68 -56.07 1.39 11.83
N HIS A 69 -56.25 2.06 10.68
CA HIS A 69 -56.90 3.36 10.44
C HIS A 69 -56.38 4.65 11.11
N SER A 70 -55.84 5.57 10.29
CA SER A 70 -56.15 7.00 10.42
C SER A 70 -55.81 7.81 9.16
N MET A 71 -56.74 8.67 8.74
CA MET A 71 -56.59 9.66 7.67
C MET A 71 -56.04 11.00 8.20
N ASP A 72 -55.20 11.64 7.37
CA ASP A 72 -54.84 13.06 7.19
C ASP A 72 -54.91 14.06 8.36
N VAL A 73 -53.81 14.81 8.58
CA VAL A 73 -53.76 16.30 8.57
C VAL A 73 -52.29 16.76 8.44
N ILE A 74 -52.01 17.62 7.46
CA ILE A 74 -50.78 18.41 7.31
C ILE A 74 -50.83 19.60 8.29
N LEU A 75 -49.82 19.74 9.16
CA LEU A 75 -49.64 20.93 10.00
C LEU A 75 -48.18 21.43 9.93
N VAL A 76 -48.07 22.68 9.54
CA VAL A 76 -46.84 23.47 9.34
C VAL A 76 -46.32 23.99 10.69
N GLY A 77 -45.02 23.81 10.93
CA GLY A 77 -44.15 24.74 11.65
C GLY A 77 -44.16 24.70 13.18
N SER A 78 -43.00 24.33 13.76
CA SER A 78 -42.46 25.00 14.95
C SER A 78 -40.96 24.76 15.02
N SER A 79 -40.22 25.87 14.96
CA SER A 79 -38.77 25.95 15.06
C SER A 79 -38.29 25.54 16.45
N GLU A 80 -37.50 24.47 16.55
CA GLU A 80 -36.61 24.28 17.68
C GLU A 80 -35.17 24.60 17.24
N LEU A 81 -34.65 25.69 17.81
CA LEU A 81 -33.30 26.18 17.67
C LEU A 81 -32.32 25.13 18.20
N SER A 82 -31.68 24.39 17.29
CA SER A 82 -30.51 23.59 17.62
C SER A 82 -29.32 24.53 17.89
N ALA A 83 -28.66 24.33 19.03
CA ALA A 83 -27.41 25.03 19.36
C ALA A 83 -26.40 24.90 18.21
N PRO A 84 -25.58 25.93 17.92
CA PRO A 84 -24.64 25.85 16.84
C PRO A 84 -23.62 24.75 17.16
N ALA A 85 -23.48 23.79 16.26
CA ALA A 85 -22.34 22.88 16.25
C ALA A 85 -21.07 23.73 16.35
N SER A 86 -20.15 23.34 17.25
CA SER A 86 -18.80 23.90 17.28
C SER A 86 -18.26 23.99 15.85
N PRO A 87 -17.65 25.11 15.43
CA PRO A 87 -17.23 25.29 14.04
C PRO A 87 -16.37 24.10 13.64
N ARG A 88 -16.86 23.31 12.66
CA ARG A 88 -16.08 22.23 12.08
C ARG A 88 -14.77 22.85 11.62
N PRO A 89 -13.60 22.31 12.02
CA PRO A 89 -12.33 22.84 11.58
C PRO A 89 -12.31 22.81 10.05
N CYS A 90 -12.36 23.98 9.42
CA CYS A 90 -12.32 24.11 7.98
C CYS A 90 -10.86 24.21 7.55
N ARG A 91 -10.44 23.46 6.53
CA ARG A 91 -9.07 23.52 6.01
C ARG A 91 -8.65 24.94 5.68
N ASP A 92 -9.58 25.79 5.26
CA ASP A 92 -9.34 27.21 4.94
C ASP A 92 -8.75 28.03 6.10
N LEU A 93 -8.98 27.60 7.35
CA LEU A 93 -8.47 28.28 8.52
C LEU A 93 -7.03 27.88 8.87
N LEU A 94 -6.48 26.80 8.32
CA LEU A 94 -5.12 26.33 8.64
C LEU A 94 -4.09 27.45 8.47
N ALA A 95 -4.12 28.14 7.33
CA ALA A 95 -3.17 29.20 7.05
C ALA A 95 -3.30 30.37 8.01
N TYR A 96 -4.53 30.70 8.42
CA TYR A 96 -4.81 31.75 9.39
C TYR A 96 -4.33 31.35 10.80
N GLU A 97 -4.63 30.13 11.24
CA GLU A 97 -4.23 29.62 12.56
C GLU A 97 -2.70 29.58 12.71
N VAL A 98 -1.96 29.16 11.67
CA VAL A 98 -0.50 29.16 11.71
C VAL A 98 0.09 30.57 11.64
N LYS A 99 -0.37 31.41 10.71
CA LYS A 99 0.28 32.70 10.44
C LYS A 99 -0.16 33.82 11.39
N VAL A 100 -1.44 33.86 11.75
CA VAL A 100 -2.04 34.93 12.55
C VAL A 100 -2.10 34.53 14.02
N ASN A 101 -2.66 33.36 14.33
CA ASN A 101 -2.76 32.88 15.71
C ASN A 101 -1.46 32.23 16.22
N GLN A 102 -0.42 32.14 15.39
CA GLN A 102 0.89 31.57 15.72
C GLN A 102 0.82 30.15 16.29
N ARG A 103 -0.19 29.37 15.90
CA ARG A 103 -0.27 27.96 16.30
C ARG A 103 0.81 27.15 15.59
N HIS A 104 1.38 26.20 16.31
CA HIS A 104 2.33 25.28 15.72
C HIS A 104 1.62 24.32 14.76
N ILE A 105 2.20 24.07 13.59
CA ILE A 105 1.55 23.26 12.55
C ILE A 105 1.38 21.79 12.97
N GLU A 106 2.25 21.29 13.85
CA GLU A 106 2.14 19.92 14.40
C GLU A 106 0.94 19.73 15.34
N ASP A 107 0.36 20.82 15.85
CA ASP A 107 -0.81 20.78 16.75
C ASP A 107 -2.13 20.81 15.97
N MET A 108 -2.05 20.72 14.63
CA MET A 108 -3.22 20.72 13.74
C MET A 108 -3.10 19.63 12.68
N CYS A 109 -4.22 18.97 12.41
CA CYS A 109 -4.30 17.99 11.34
C CYS A 109 -4.19 18.69 9.98
N ILE A 110 -3.06 18.53 9.28
CA ILE A 110 -2.88 19.15 7.95
C ILE A 110 -3.75 18.49 6.86
N CYS A 111 -4.31 17.31 7.15
CA CYS A 111 -5.21 16.60 6.25
C CYS A 111 -6.63 17.18 6.23
N CYS A 112 -7.15 17.69 7.36
CA CYS A 112 -8.55 18.13 7.46
C CYS A 112 -8.78 19.41 8.29
N GLY A 113 -7.75 19.96 8.93
CA GLY A 113 -7.83 21.16 9.78
C GLY A 113 -8.17 20.89 11.25
N SER A 114 -8.43 19.64 11.65
CA SER A 114 -8.79 19.32 13.05
C SER A 114 -7.68 19.64 14.06
N PHE A 115 -8.05 20.23 15.19
CA PHE A 115 -7.15 20.44 16.33
C PHE A 115 -6.92 19.18 17.18
N GLN A 116 -7.69 18.11 16.95
CA GLN A 116 -7.54 16.84 17.67
C GLN A 116 -6.49 15.97 16.99
N VAL A 117 -5.23 16.30 17.21
CA VAL A 117 -4.09 15.54 16.67
C VAL A 117 -3.90 14.26 17.45
N HIS A 118 -3.74 13.15 16.74
CA HIS A 118 -3.43 11.84 17.30
C HIS A 118 -1.95 11.49 17.14
N THR A 119 -1.37 11.83 15.98
CA THR A 119 0.01 11.51 15.61
C THR A 119 0.52 12.54 14.61
N GLN A 120 1.79 12.46 14.25
CA GLN A 120 2.40 13.37 13.27
C GLN A 120 2.23 12.84 11.84
N HIS A 121 1.99 13.73 10.88
CA HIS A 121 1.87 13.37 9.47
C HIS A 121 3.22 12.80 8.95
N PRO A 122 3.26 11.63 8.31
CA PRO A 122 4.53 10.94 8.04
C PRO A 122 5.41 11.60 6.97
N LEU A 123 4.82 12.32 6.01
CA LEU A 123 5.54 12.91 4.87
C LEU A 123 5.95 14.38 5.06
N PHE A 124 5.15 15.16 5.78
CA PHE A 124 5.26 16.62 5.92
C PHE A 124 5.12 17.00 7.40
N GLU A 125 5.71 18.13 7.79
CA GLU A 125 5.53 18.72 9.12
C GLU A 125 4.06 19.13 9.29
N GLY A 126 3.45 18.66 10.37
CA GLY A 126 2.03 18.80 10.63
C GLY A 126 1.45 17.60 11.38
N GLY A 127 0.38 17.86 12.14
CA GLY A 127 -0.36 16.82 12.85
C GLY A 127 -1.26 16.01 11.92
N MET A 128 -1.80 14.92 12.46
CA MET A 128 -2.79 14.04 11.83
C MET A 128 -3.77 13.54 12.89
N CYS A 129 -5.07 13.73 12.67
CA CYS A 129 -6.12 13.20 13.54
C CYS A 129 -6.37 11.71 13.27
N ALA A 130 -7.03 11.00 14.19
CA ALA A 130 -7.25 9.56 14.07
C ALA A 130 -7.99 9.15 12.77
N PRO A 131 -9.09 9.79 12.34
CA PRO A 131 -9.76 9.42 11.09
C PRO A 131 -8.89 9.62 9.84
N CYS A 132 -8.06 10.67 9.83
CA CYS A 132 -7.13 10.90 8.72
C CYS A 132 -5.98 9.90 8.73
N LYS A 133 -5.53 9.46 9.91
CA LYS A 133 -4.53 8.40 10.07
C LYS A 133 -5.04 7.07 9.51
N ASP A 134 -6.24 6.65 9.90
CA ASP A 134 -6.84 5.40 9.42
C ASP A 134 -6.99 5.44 7.89
N LYS A 135 -7.55 6.54 7.36
CA LYS A 135 -7.66 6.76 5.91
C LYS A 135 -6.30 6.77 5.21
N PHE A 136 -5.27 7.33 5.83
CA PHE A 136 -3.92 7.36 5.26
C PHE A 136 -3.33 5.97 5.14
N LEU A 137 -3.48 5.12 6.18
CA LEU A 137 -3.01 3.74 6.16
C LEU A 137 -3.71 2.92 5.06
N ASP A 138 -5.01 3.12 4.86
CA ASP A 138 -5.79 2.42 3.84
C ASP A 138 -5.41 2.82 2.41
N CYS A 139 -5.04 4.10 2.22
CA CYS A 139 -4.82 4.68 0.89
C CYS A 139 -3.36 4.76 0.44
N LEU A 140 -2.38 4.62 1.33
CA LEU A 140 -0.95 4.92 1.07
C LEU A 140 -0.37 4.23 -0.17
N PHE A 141 -0.78 2.98 -0.43
CA PHE A 141 -0.28 2.18 -1.54
C PHE A 141 -1.40 1.79 -2.53
N LEU A 142 -2.48 2.57 -2.59
CA LEU A 142 -3.50 2.41 -3.63
C LEU A 142 -3.09 3.16 -4.90
N TYR A 143 -3.19 2.44 -6.01
CA TYR A 143 -2.80 2.91 -7.34
C TYR A 143 -3.92 2.68 -8.34
N ASP A 144 -4.10 3.67 -9.21
CA ASP A 144 -5.00 3.63 -10.36
C ASP A 144 -4.35 2.92 -11.55
N ASP A 145 -5.16 2.65 -12.58
CA ASP A 145 -4.74 1.93 -13.78
C ASP A 145 -3.71 2.70 -14.62
N ASP A 146 -3.61 4.02 -14.42
CA ASP A 146 -2.58 4.87 -15.02
C ASP A 146 -1.19 4.71 -14.37
N GLY A 147 -1.12 3.96 -13.26
CA GLY A 147 0.12 3.67 -12.53
C GLY A 147 0.51 4.73 -11.50
N TYR A 148 -0.32 5.74 -11.24
CA TYR A 148 -0.12 6.74 -10.19
C TYR A 148 -0.94 6.40 -8.94
N GLN A 149 -0.61 7.05 -7.82
CA GLN A 149 -1.39 6.88 -6.59
C GLN A 149 -2.82 7.41 -6.78
N SER A 150 -3.80 6.64 -6.31
CA SER A 150 -5.23 6.97 -6.46
C SER A 150 -5.67 8.18 -5.63
N TYR A 151 -4.88 8.56 -4.63
CA TYR A 151 -5.26 9.57 -3.65
C TYR A 151 -4.13 10.56 -3.39
N CYS A 152 -4.52 11.78 -3.06
CA CYS A 152 -3.62 12.84 -2.64
C CYS A 152 -2.66 12.37 -1.55
N SER A 153 -1.36 12.57 -1.76
CA SER A 153 -0.30 12.18 -0.82
C SER A 153 -0.35 12.94 0.53
N ILE A 154 -1.24 13.91 0.72
CA ILE A 154 -1.41 14.65 1.99
C ILE A 154 -2.69 14.22 2.73
N CYS A 155 -3.86 14.30 2.08
CA CYS A 155 -5.15 14.08 2.77
C CYS A 155 -5.90 12.84 2.33
N CYS A 156 -5.36 12.09 1.38
CA CYS A 156 -6.00 10.91 0.79
C CYS A 156 -7.37 11.21 0.16
N ALA A 157 -7.61 12.43 -0.31
CA ALA A 157 -8.75 12.75 -1.18
C ALA A 157 -8.43 12.34 -2.62
N GLY A 158 -9.42 11.79 -3.34
CA GLY A 158 -9.29 11.28 -4.71
C GLY A 158 -10.10 12.07 -5.74
N GLU A 159 -10.28 13.37 -5.51
CA GLU A 159 -10.96 14.27 -6.46
C GLU A 159 -9.97 14.70 -7.56
N THR A 160 -9.95 15.98 -7.94
CA THR A 160 -8.99 16.49 -8.92
C THR A 160 -7.57 16.48 -8.35
N LEU A 161 -6.67 15.76 -9.02
CA LEU A 161 -5.30 15.53 -8.60
C LEU A 161 -4.29 16.16 -9.58
N LEU A 162 -3.25 16.79 -9.01
CA LEU A 162 -2.05 17.24 -9.70
C LEU A 162 -1.01 16.12 -9.63
N ILE A 163 -0.62 15.58 -10.79
CA ILE A 163 0.32 14.47 -10.90
C ILE A 163 1.73 15.00 -11.05
N CYS A 164 2.70 14.40 -10.35
CA CYS A 164 4.11 14.70 -10.52
C CYS A 164 4.62 14.21 -11.88
N GLU A 165 5.26 15.08 -12.65
CA GLU A 165 5.82 14.73 -13.98
C GLU A 165 7.23 14.16 -13.89
N ASN A 166 7.78 13.94 -12.70
CA ASN A 166 9.01 13.16 -12.54
C ASN A 166 8.71 11.69 -12.89
N PRO A 167 9.35 11.08 -13.91
CA PRO A 167 9.05 9.71 -14.36
C PRO A 167 9.18 8.63 -13.28
N ASP A 168 10.04 8.87 -12.28
CA ASP A 168 10.28 7.95 -11.16
C ASP A 168 9.36 8.20 -9.96
N CYS A 169 8.45 9.18 -10.07
CA CYS A 169 7.50 9.55 -9.05
C CYS A 169 6.08 9.16 -9.44
N THR A 170 5.33 8.65 -8.46
CA THR A 170 3.95 8.21 -8.63
C THR A 170 2.95 9.03 -7.83
N ARG A 171 3.40 10.16 -7.27
CA ARG A 171 2.62 10.93 -6.29
C ARG A 171 1.80 12.02 -6.92
N CYS A 172 0.70 12.31 -6.25
CA CYS A 172 -0.30 13.25 -6.68
C CYS A 172 -0.83 14.06 -5.49
N TYR A 173 -1.34 15.26 -5.76
CA TYR A 173 -1.77 16.22 -4.74
C TYR A 173 -3.09 16.85 -5.16
N CYS A 174 -4.08 16.94 -4.26
CA CYS A 174 -5.32 17.62 -4.60
C CYS A 174 -5.14 19.15 -4.59
N PHE A 175 -5.95 19.84 -5.39
CA PHE A 175 -5.92 21.30 -5.54
C PHE A 175 -6.06 22.01 -4.19
N GLU A 176 -7.01 21.56 -3.37
CA GLU A 176 -7.27 22.11 -2.03
C GLU A 176 -6.02 22.05 -1.13
N CYS A 177 -5.30 20.92 -1.08
CA CYS A 177 -4.07 20.84 -0.28
C CYS A 177 -3.04 21.88 -0.72
N VAL A 178 -2.86 22.03 -2.03
CA VAL A 178 -1.86 22.94 -2.58
C VAL A 178 -2.24 24.39 -2.28
N ASP A 179 -3.50 24.76 -2.46
CA ASP A 179 -3.96 26.14 -2.22
C ASP A 179 -3.99 26.50 -0.73
N THR A 180 -4.38 25.56 0.15
CA THR A 180 -4.41 25.78 1.59
C THR A 180 -3.01 25.83 2.21
N LEU A 181 -2.12 24.89 1.87
CA LEU A 181 -0.83 24.73 2.55
C LEU A 181 0.31 25.48 1.87
N VAL A 182 0.30 25.61 0.55
CA VAL A 182 1.35 26.32 -0.19
C VAL A 182 0.98 27.79 -0.38
N GLY A 183 -0.23 28.03 -0.88
CA GLY A 183 -0.83 29.36 -0.94
C GLY A 183 -1.94 29.46 -1.99
N PRO A 184 -2.92 30.37 -1.82
CA PRO A 184 -4.07 30.46 -2.72
C PRO A 184 -3.69 30.68 -4.19
N GLY A 185 -4.31 29.93 -5.09
CA GLY A 185 -4.09 29.99 -6.54
C GLY A 185 -2.79 29.33 -7.00
N THR A 186 -2.11 28.58 -6.14
CA THR A 186 -0.92 27.82 -6.51
C THR A 186 -1.28 26.59 -7.32
N SER A 187 -2.42 25.95 -7.03
CA SER A 187 -2.91 24.79 -7.79
C SER A 187 -3.08 25.11 -9.28
N GLY A 188 -3.70 26.25 -9.61
CA GLY A 188 -3.89 26.72 -10.99
C GLY A 188 -2.56 27.08 -11.68
N LYS A 189 -1.58 27.60 -10.94
CA LYS A 189 -0.23 27.81 -11.47
C LYS A 189 0.43 26.49 -11.81
N VAL A 190 0.39 25.52 -10.88
CA VAL A 190 0.97 24.18 -11.07
C VAL A 190 0.31 23.47 -12.26
N GLN A 191 -1.02 23.54 -12.37
CA GLN A 191 -1.76 22.96 -13.50
C GLN A 191 -1.36 23.56 -14.86
N ALA A 192 -1.00 24.85 -14.88
CA ALA A 192 -0.56 25.52 -16.10
C ALA A 192 0.93 25.32 -16.44
N MET A 193 1.71 24.72 -15.53
CA MET A 193 3.11 24.41 -15.78
C MET A 193 3.23 23.14 -16.63
N SER A 194 4.31 23.07 -17.42
CA SER A 194 4.80 21.81 -17.96
C SER A 194 5.98 21.35 -17.10
N ASN A 195 6.12 20.05 -16.92
CA ASN A 195 7.18 19.40 -16.14
C ASN A 195 7.15 19.75 -14.65
N TRP A 196 5.96 19.82 -14.04
CA TRP A 196 5.87 20.07 -12.60
C TRP A 196 6.41 18.88 -11.79
N VAL A 197 7.31 19.17 -10.85
CA VAL A 197 7.83 18.19 -9.90
C VAL A 197 7.30 18.46 -8.49
N CYS A 198 6.90 17.39 -7.80
CA CYS A 198 6.17 17.53 -6.54
C CYS A 198 7.04 17.93 -5.35
N PHE A 199 6.38 18.32 -4.25
CA PHE A 199 7.02 18.79 -3.01
C PHE A 199 7.94 17.77 -2.32
N LEU A 200 7.82 16.49 -2.65
CA LEU A 200 8.74 15.46 -2.16
C LEU A 200 9.97 15.25 -3.06
N CYS A 201 9.86 15.63 -4.34
CA CYS A 201 10.93 15.56 -5.35
C CYS A 201 11.76 16.84 -5.42
N LEU A 202 11.19 17.99 -5.06
CA LEU A 202 11.90 19.26 -5.03
C LEU A 202 13.13 19.19 -4.09
N PRO A 203 14.24 19.85 -4.47
CA PRO A 203 15.43 19.93 -3.62
C PRO A 203 15.15 20.73 -2.34
N PHE A 204 14.35 21.79 -2.45
CA PHE A 204 13.98 22.64 -1.32
C PHE A 204 12.87 21.99 -0.48
N PRO A 205 13.02 21.91 0.85
CA PRO A 205 12.06 21.23 1.71
C PRO A 205 10.81 22.06 2.02
N ARG A 206 10.79 23.37 1.77
CA ARG A 206 9.69 24.26 2.15
C ARG A 206 8.99 24.84 0.92
N SER A 207 7.66 24.82 0.93
CA SER A 207 6.81 25.49 -0.06
C SER A 207 5.58 26.05 0.67
N GLY A 208 5.58 27.36 0.93
CA GLY A 208 4.57 27.98 1.80
C GLY A 208 4.66 27.44 3.23
N LEU A 209 3.53 26.97 3.77
CA LEU A 209 3.46 26.29 5.07
C LEU A 209 3.81 24.80 4.97
N LEU A 210 3.80 24.23 3.76
CA LEU A 210 4.13 22.83 3.55
C LEU A 210 5.65 22.64 3.70
N HIS A 211 6.06 21.85 4.70
CA HIS A 211 7.46 21.48 4.91
C HIS A 211 7.65 19.98 4.85
N ARG A 212 8.52 19.50 3.96
CA ARG A 212 8.88 18.08 3.84
C ARG A 212 9.72 17.66 5.04
N ARG A 213 9.33 16.58 5.73
CA ARG A 213 10.14 16.04 6.83
C ARG A 213 11.50 15.56 6.35
N ARG A 214 12.54 15.85 7.14
CA ARG A 214 13.86 15.24 6.94
C ARG A 214 13.75 13.73 7.10
N LYS A 215 14.37 12.98 6.18
CA LYS A 215 14.33 11.51 6.16
C LYS A 215 12.89 10.93 6.22
N TRP A 216 11.91 11.59 5.59
CA TRP A 216 10.49 11.22 5.62
C TRP A 216 10.19 9.75 5.31
N ARG A 217 11.00 9.07 4.49
CA ARG A 217 10.84 7.62 4.20
C ARG A 217 11.00 6.75 5.45
N GLY A 218 11.90 7.14 6.35
CA GLY A 218 12.06 6.48 7.65
C GLY A 218 10.89 6.78 8.58
N TRP A 219 10.40 8.03 8.60
CA TRP A 219 9.19 8.42 9.32
C TRP A 219 7.96 7.66 8.84
N LEU A 220 7.79 7.49 7.53
CA LEU A 220 6.70 6.72 6.94
C LEU A 220 6.72 5.26 7.41
N LYS A 221 7.89 4.61 7.38
CA LYS A 221 8.03 3.25 7.91
C LYS A 221 7.66 3.20 9.40
N ALA A 222 8.24 4.08 10.21
CA ALA A 222 7.98 4.10 11.65
C ALA A 222 6.52 4.44 11.98
N PHE A 223 5.84 5.21 11.13
CA PHE A 223 4.41 5.46 11.22
C PHE A 223 3.62 4.19 10.92
N CYS A 224 3.90 3.49 9.81
CA CYS A 224 3.23 2.22 9.49
C CYS A 224 3.47 1.17 10.58
N ASP A 225 4.70 1.01 11.06
CA ASP A 225 5.06 0.02 12.10
C ASP A 225 4.35 0.30 13.44
N ARG A 226 4.05 1.57 13.74
CA ARG A 226 3.38 1.97 15.00
C ARG A 226 1.85 1.94 14.89
N GLU A 227 1.32 2.37 13.77
CA GLU A 227 -0.10 2.69 13.62
C GLU A 227 -0.89 1.61 12.88
N SER A 228 -0.23 0.72 12.13
CA SER A 228 -0.89 -0.34 11.36
C SER A 228 -1.18 -1.57 12.23
N GLU A 229 -2.38 -2.12 12.08
CA GLU A 229 -2.75 -3.43 12.65
C GLU A 229 -2.27 -4.60 11.78
N ASN A 230 -1.59 -4.34 10.66
CA ASN A 230 -1.15 -5.38 9.74
C ASN A 230 0.01 -6.20 10.34
N PRO A 231 -0.14 -7.52 10.52
CA PRO A 231 0.94 -8.36 11.04
C PRO A 231 2.14 -8.50 10.09
N LEU A 232 2.00 -8.12 8.82
CA LEU A 232 3.06 -8.23 7.82
C LEU A 232 4.00 -7.02 7.84
N GLU A 233 5.30 -7.31 7.71
CA GLU A 233 6.35 -6.29 7.74
C GLU A 233 6.21 -5.27 6.60
N THR A 234 6.22 -3.99 6.95
CA THR A 234 6.29 -2.89 5.98
C THR A 234 7.73 -2.47 5.76
N TYR A 235 8.22 -2.59 4.53
CA TYR A 235 9.57 -2.15 4.19
C TYR A 235 9.68 -0.63 4.05
N LYS A 236 10.87 -0.10 4.31
CA LYS A 236 11.16 1.32 4.07
C LYS A 236 11.20 1.58 2.57
N THR A 237 10.46 2.58 2.10
CA THR A 237 10.50 2.98 0.68
C THR A 237 11.91 3.43 0.27
N VAL A 238 12.25 3.22 -1.01
CA VAL A 238 13.61 3.43 -1.52
C VAL A 238 13.67 4.76 -2.29
N PRO A 239 14.65 5.65 -2.01
CA PRO A 239 14.88 6.84 -2.81
C PRO A 239 15.15 6.50 -4.27
N VAL A 240 14.64 7.32 -5.20
CA VAL A 240 14.71 7.08 -6.65
C VAL A 240 16.10 6.65 -7.13
N TRP A 241 17.14 7.39 -6.75
CA TRP A 241 18.53 7.12 -7.16
C TRP A 241 19.16 5.86 -6.55
N LYS A 242 18.54 5.24 -5.54
CA LYS A 242 18.98 3.97 -4.93
C LYS A 242 18.16 2.77 -5.40
N ARG A 243 17.17 2.97 -6.29
CA ARG A 243 16.30 1.88 -6.76
C ARG A 243 17.05 1.05 -7.79
N GLU A 244 17.18 -0.24 -7.51
CA GLU A 244 17.74 -1.22 -8.43
C GLU A 244 16.62 -1.96 -9.20
N PRO A 245 16.89 -2.54 -10.38
CA PRO A 245 15.95 -3.40 -11.08
C PRO A 245 15.51 -4.59 -10.20
N VAL A 246 14.22 -4.95 -10.27
CA VAL A 246 13.67 -6.07 -9.50
C VAL A 246 14.21 -7.41 -10.01
N ARG A 247 14.55 -8.32 -9.09
CA ARG A 247 14.88 -9.73 -9.40
C ARG A 247 13.75 -10.63 -8.97
N VAL A 248 13.23 -11.40 -9.91
CA VAL A 248 11.98 -12.15 -9.77
C VAL A 248 12.23 -13.64 -9.94
N LEU A 249 11.66 -14.44 -9.03
CA LEU A 249 11.51 -15.88 -9.19
C LEU A 249 10.04 -16.19 -9.42
N SER A 250 9.70 -16.73 -10.57
CA SER A 250 8.33 -17.08 -10.98
C SER A 250 8.18 -18.59 -11.00
N LEU A 251 7.23 -19.12 -10.24
CA LEU A 251 6.96 -20.55 -10.12
C LEU A 251 5.59 -20.87 -10.72
N PHE A 252 5.55 -21.85 -11.63
CA PHE A 252 4.35 -22.45 -12.25
C PHE A 252 3.52 -21.54 -13.17
N GLY A 253 3.57 -20.22 -12.97
CA GLY A 253 2.98 -19.22 -13.85
C GLY A 253 4.00 -18.14 -14.19
N ASP A 254 4.13 -17.80 -15.48
CA ASP A 254 5.04 -16.75 -15.94
C ASP A 254 4.35 -15.38 -15.90
N ILE A 255 4.91 -14.45 -15.11
CA ILE A 255 4.43 -13.06 -14.98
C ILE A 255 5.29 -12.04 -15.73
N ARG A 256 6.22 -12.51 -16.59
CA ARG A 256 7.11 -11.63 -17.36
C ARG A 256 6.34 -10.59 -18.14
N ARG A 257 5.28 -10.99 -18.87
CA ARG A 257 4.50 -10.06 -19.71
C ARG A 257 3.87 -8.96 -18.87
N GLU A 258 3.28 -9.31 -17.75
CA GLU A 258 2.63 -8.37 -16.83
C GLU A 258 3.64 -7.40 -16.24
N LEU A 259 4.79 -7.88 -15.77
CA LEU A 259 5.86 -7.04 -15.21
C LEU A 259 6.54 -6.14 -16.25
N VAL A 260 6.76 -6.63 -17.48
CA VAL A 260 7.23 -5.79 -18.61
C VAL A 260 6.21 -4.69 -18.90
N SER A 261 4.92 -5.02 -18.95
CA SER A 261 3.86 -4.03 -19.21
C SER A 261 3.68 -2.99 -18.09
N LEU A 262 4.20 -3.28 -16.89
CA LEU A 262 4.24 -2.37 -15.75
C LEU A 262 5.57 -1.63 -15.62
N GLY A 263 6.52 -1.85 -16.54
CA GLY A 263 7.83 -1.19 -16.52
C GLY A 263 8.78 -1.70 -15.44
N PHE A 264 8.59 -2.90 -14.89
CA PHE A 264 9.55 -3.48 -13.92
C PHE A 264 10.69 -4.26 -14.59
N LEU A 265 10.45 -4.75 -15.82
CA LEU A 265 11.41 -5.50 -16.62
C LEU A 265 11.60 -4.81 -17.98
N GLU A 266 12.82 -4.79 -18.50
CA GLU A 266 13.12 -4.23 -19.82
C GLU A 266 12.60 -5.13 -20.96
N SER A 267 12.01 -4.52 -22.00
CA SER A 267 11.40 -5.22 -23.14
C SER A 267 12.39 -5.90 -24.10
N GLY A 268 13.71 -5.79 -23.88
CA GLY A 268 14.72 -6.21 -24.88
C GLY A 268 16.03 -6.81 -24.36
N SER A 269 16.26 -6.90 -23.05
CA SER A 269 17.49 -7.53 -22.51
C SER A 269 17.34 -9.05 -22.36
N ALA A 270 18.47 -9.76 -22.41
CA ALA A 270 18.66 -11.16 -22.02
C ALA A 270 17.89 -11.54 -20.73
N PRO A 271 17.64 -12.82 -20.40
CA PRO A 271 16.77 -13.27 -19.29
C PRO A 271 17.13 -12.81 -17.85
N GLY A 272 18.01 -11.83 -17.67
CA GLY A 272 18.27 -11.17 -16.40
C GLY A 272 17.01 -10.55 -15.80
N GLY A 273 16.86 -10.68 -14.48
CA GLY A 273 15.79 -10.07 -13.71
C GLY A 273 14.56 -10.96 -13.48
N LEU A 274 14.29 -12.00 -14.29
CA LEU A 274 13.23 -12.98 -14.00
C LEU A 274 13.64 -14.40 -14.37
N LYS A 275 13.61 -15.29 -13.38
CA LYS A 275 13.78 -16.74 -13.51
C LYS A 275 12.41 -17.41 -13.42
N HIS A 276 11.96 -18.08 -14.48
CA HIS A 276 10.71 -18.85 -14.50
C HIS A 276 10.99 -20.35 -14.40
N LEU A 277 10.17 -21.07 -13.64
CA LEU A 277 10.24 -22.52 -13.45
C LEU A 277 8.84 -23.13 -13.52
N ASP A 278 8.64 -24.07 -14.43
CA ASP A 278 7.38 -24.80 -14.56
C ASP A 278 7.27 -25.97 -13.56
N ASP A 279 8.40 -26.60 -13.22
CA ASP A 279 8.50 -27.65 -12.23
C ASP A 279 9.66 -27.36 -11.26
N VAL A 280 9.41 -27.58 -9.98
CA VAL A 280 10.38 -27.38 -8.90
C VAL A 280 10.64 -28.64 -8.08
N THR A 281 10.13 -29.80 -8.51
CA THR A 281 10.28 -31.09 -7.80
C THR A 281 11.72 -31.33 -7.35
N ASP A 282 12.68 -31.20 -8.28
CA ASP A 282 14.09 -31.47 -8.03
C ASP A 282 14.90 -30.25 -7.57
N VAL A 283 14.28 -29.07 -7.46
CA VAL A 283 14.96 -27.84 -7.05
C VAL A 283 15.36 -27.93 -5.59
N VAL A 284 16.64 -27.75 -5.29
CA VAL A 284 17.17 -27.71 -3.92
C VAL A 284 17.61 -26.29 -3.54
N ARG A 285 17.84 -26.07 -2.23
CA ARG A 285 18.25 -24.76 -1.70
C ARG A 285 19.47 -24.18 -2.42
N ARG A 286 20.46 -25.02 -2.72
CA ARG A 286 21.70 -24.60 -3.41
C ARG A 286 21.44 -24.04 -4.80
N ASP A 287 20.42 -24.53 -5.49
CA ASP A 287 20.08 -24.03 -6.83
C ASP A 287 19.50 -22.63 -6.74
N VAL A 288 18.56 -22.41 -5.81
CA VAL A 288 17.93 -21.10 -5.58
C VAL A 288 18.96 -20.07 -5.13
N GLU A 289 19.86 -20.44 -4.21
CA GLU A 289 20.98 -19.59 -3.78
C GLU A 289 21.95 -19.29 -4.94
N GLY A 290 22.16 -20.26 -5.84
CA GLY A 290 23.04 -20.14 -7.00
C GLY A 290 22.48 -19.28 -8.14
N TRP A 291 21.15 -19.18 -8.27
CA TRP A 291 20.51 -18.28 -9.25
C TRP A 291 20.56 -16.81 -8.83
N GLY A 292 20.95 -16.55 -7.59
CA GLY A 292 21.11 -15.21 -7.03
C GLY A 292 19.97 -14.81 -6.11
N PRO A 293 20.15 -13.71 -5.36
CA PRO A 293 19.11 -13.19 -4.49
C PRO A 293 17.91 -12.72 -5.31
N PHE A 294 16.73 -12.97 -4.77
CA PHE A 294 15.47 -12.51 -5.35
C PHE A 294 14.87 -11.41 -4.48
N ASP A 295 14.13 -10.52 -5.12
CA ASP A 295 13.38 -9.44 -4.47
C ASP A 295 11.86 -9.71 -4.49
N LEU A 296 11.40 -10.50 -5.46
CA LEU A 296 10.01 -10.92 -5.61
C LEU A 296 9.94 -12.43 -5.92
N VAL A 297 9.14 -13.17 -5.16
CA VAL A 297 8.78 -14.56 -5.48
C VAL A 297 7.30 -14.64 -5.84
N TYR A 298 7.01 -15.00 -7.07
CA TYR A 298 5.65 -15.23 -7.55
C TYR A 298 5.40 -16.73 -7.69
N GLY A 299 4.21 -17.17 -7.30
CA GLY A 299 3.71 -18.49 -7.61
C GLY A 299 2.23 -18.45 -7.93
N SER A 300 1.79 -19.32 -8.83
CA SER A 300 0.36 -19.51 -9.06
C SER A 300 0.00 -20.98 -9.18
N THR A 301 -1.20 -21.34 -8.76
CA THR A 301 -1.75 -22.63 -9.19
C THR A 301 -2.02 -22.61 -10.71
N PRO A 302 -2.13 -23.76 -11.39
CA PRO A 302 -2.48 -23.78 -12.80
C PRO A 302 -3.84 -23.13 -13.07
N ALA A 303 -4.00 -22.59 -14.27
CA ALA A 303 -5.29 -22.09 -14.70
C ALA A 303 -6.33 -23.23 -14.74
N LEU A 304 -7.56 -22.92 -14.34
CA LEU A 304 -8.64 -23.90 -14.32
C LEU A 304 -8.85 -24.53 -15.72
N GLY A 305 -8.92 -25.86 -15.77
CA GLY A 305 -9.10 -26.63 -17.02
C GLY A 305 -7.81 -26.95 -17.78
N HIS A 306 -6.63 -26.53 -17.32
CA HIS A 306 -5.37 -27.10 -17.80
C HIS A 306 -5.10 -28.47 -17.18
N ALA A 307 -4.48 -29.37 -17.96
CA ALA A 307 -3.98 -30.63 -17.44
C ALA A 307 -2.96 -30.34 -16.33
N CYS A 308 -3.11 -31.02 -15.21
CA CYS A 308 -2.36 -30.74 -14.00
C CYS A 308 -1.64 -32.00 -13.58
N ASP A 309 -0.31 -32.00 -13.69
CA ASP A 309 0.53 -33.16 -13.38
C ASP A 309 0.58 -33.45 -11.86
N HIS A 310 0.14 -32.49 -11.04
CA HIS A 310 0.19 -32.54 -9.59
C HIS A 310 -1.13 -32.15 -8.91
N PRO A 311 -1.44 -32.65 -7.70
CA PRO A 311 -2.59 -32.17 -6.93
C PRO A 311 -2.50 -30.67 -6.59
N PRO A 312 -3.61 -29.93 -6.46
CA PRO A 312 -3.59 -28.48 -6.18
C PRO A 312 -2.72 -28.06 -4.99
N ALA A 313 -2.78 -28.80 -3.87
CA ALA A 313 -1.99 -28.53 -2.67
C ALA A 313 -0.47 -28.63 -2.91
N TRP A 314 -0.02 -29.41 -3.91
CA TRP A 314 1.40 -29.53 -4.23
C TRP A 314 2.02 -28.18 -4.57
N TYR A 315 1.34 -27.35 -5.37
CA TYR A 315 1.82 -26.02 -5.76
C TYR A 315 2.04 -25.11 -4.55
N LEU A 316 1.12 -25.16 -3.58
CA LEU A 316 1.26 -24.41 -2.33
C LEU A 316 2.49 -24.86 -1.54
N PHE A 317 2.66 -26.17 -1.33
CA PHE A 317 3.79 -26.68 -0.54
C PHE A 317 5.13 -26.44 -1.22
N GLN A 318 5.18 -26.58 -2.54
CA GLN A 318 6.38 -26.30 -3.32
C GLN A 318 6.71 -24.82 -3.36
N PHE A 319 5.70 -23.96 -3.53
CA PHE A 319 5.86 -22.51 -3.43
C PHE A 319 6.43 -22.14 -2.06
N HIS A 320 5.82 -22.61 -0.97
CA HIS A 320 6.30 -22.34 0.38
C HIS A 320 7.75 -22.83 0.57
N ARG A 321 8.09 -24.04 0.10
CA ARG A 321 9.45 -24.60 0.19
C ARG A 321 10.48 -23.71 -0.52
N VAL A 322 10.22 -23.33 -1.76
CA VAL A 322 11.14 -22.49 -2.56
C VAL A 322 11.18 -21.06 -2.04
N LEU A 323 10.06 -20.52 -1.53
CA LEU A 323 10.01 -19.22 -0.86
C LEU A 323 10.99 -19.18 0.33
N GLN A 324 11.06 -20.24 1.14
CA GLN A 324 12.04 -20.31 2.25
C GLN A 324 13.50 -20.36 1.76
N TYR A 325 13.76 -20.83 0.54
CA TYR A 325 15.12 -20.84 -0.03
C TYR A 325 15.51 -19.46 -0.58
N ALA A 326 14.54 -18.72 -1.12
CA ALA A 326 14.76 -17.40 -1.70
C ALA A 326 14.77 -16.26 -0.67
N ARG A 327 14.22 -16.49 0.54
CA ARG A 327 14.17 -15.49 1.62
C ARG A 327 15.58 -14.95 1.94
N PRO A 328 15.76 -13.62 2.03
CA PRO A 328 17.03 -13.03 2.46
C PRO A 328 17.44 -13.51 3.86
N ARG A 329 18.73 -13.38 4.15
CA ARG A 329 19.26 -13.72 5.48
C ARG A 329 18.58 -12.88 6.57
N PRO A 330 18.33 -13.45 7.77
CA PRO A 330 17.79 -12.70 8.90
C PRO A 330 18.63 -11.44 9.18
N GLY A 331 17.96 -10.30 9.33
CA GLY A 331 18.60 -8.99 9.54
C GLY A 331 18.91 -8.20 8.26
N SER A 332 18.69 -8.78 7.07
CA SER A 332 18.74 -8.01 5.82
C SER A 332 17.65 -6.93 5.81
N GLN A 333 18.03 -5.70 5.45
CA GLN A 333 17.11 -4.57 5.27
C GLN A 333 16.58 -4.47 3.81
N GLN A 334 16.93 -5.46 2.98
CA GLN A 334 16.52 -5.49 1.58
C GLN A 334 15.02 -5.81 1.49
N PRO A 335 14.23 -4.99 0.77
CA PRO A 335 12.83 -5.29 0.53
C PRO A 335 12.65 -6.63 -0.19
N PHE A 336 11.87 -7.53 0.40
CA PHE A 336 11.58 -8.85 -0.16
C PHE A 336 10.08 -9.13 -0.16
N PHE A 337 9.55 -9.36 -1.35
CA PHE A 337 8.13 -9.54 -1.59
C PHE A 337 7.82 -10.94 -2.10
N TRP A 338 6.60 -11.39 -1.85
CA TRP A 338 6.09 -12.64 -2.39
C TRP A 338 4.59 -12.55 -2.64
N MET A 339 4.12 -13.32 -3.61
CA MET A 339 2.71 -13.44 -3.95
C MET A 339 2.42 -14.86 -4.43
N PHE A 340 1.41 -15.47 -3.80
CA PHE A 340 0.85 -16.75 -4.24
C PHE A 340 -0.59 -16.53 -4.71
N VAL A 341 -0.90 -16.99 -5.92
CA VAL A 341 -2.21 -16.81 -6.56
C VAL A 341 -2.88 -18.17 -6.78
N ASP A 342 -4.04 -18.36 -6.19
CA ASP A 342 -4.91 -19.49 -6.46
C ASP A 342 -5.97 -19.13 -7.51
N ASN A 343 -5.96 -19.87 -8.60
CA ASN A 343 -6.94 -19.82 -9.69
C ASN A 343 -8.25 -20.57 -9.38
N LEU A 344 -8.69 -20.53 -8.12
CA LEU A 344 -9.87 -21.22 -7.59
C LEU A 344 -9.77 -22.75 -7.69
N VAL A 345 -8.56 -23.30 -7.60
CA VAL A 345 -8.34 -24.76 -7.63
C VAL A 345 -8.12 -25.33 -6.23
N LEU A 346 -7.75 -24.50 -5.25
CA LEU A 346 -7.59 -24.92 -3.87
C LEU A 346 -8.96 -25.11 -3.19
N SER A 347 -9.12 -26.25 -2.52
CA SER A 347 -10.27 -26.51 -1.67
C SER A 347 -10.29 -25.60 -0.43
N GLN A 348 -11.40 -25.57 0.30
CA GLN A 348 -11.50 -24.79 1.54
C GLN A 348 -10.45 -25.22 2.59
N ASP A 349 -10.19 -26.52 2.66
CA ASP A 349 -9.19 -27.09 3.57
C ASP A 349 -7.79 -26.66 3.12
N ASP A 350 -7.51 -26.70 1.81
CA ASP A 350 -6.24 -26.24 1.25
C ASP A 350 -6.02 -24.74 1.50
N GLN A 351 -7.07 -23.91 1.36
CA GLN A 351 -6.99 -22.47 1.66
C GLN A 351 -6.70 -22.21 3.13
N THR A 352 -7.33 -22.97 4.03
CA THR A 352 -7.06 -22.88 5.47
C THR A 352 -5.62 -23.29 5.79
N VAL A 353 -5.11 -24.32 5.11
CA VAL A 353 -3.70 -24.73 5.20
C VAL A 353 -2.79 -23.63 4.62
N ALA A 354 -3.13 -23.05 3.47
CA ALA A 354 -2.36 -21.96 2.83
C ALA A 354 -2.21 -20.76 3.76
N THR A 355 -3.30 -20.31 4.39
CA THR A 355 -3.28 -19.21 5.37
C THR A 355 -2.33 -19.49 6.53
N ARG A 356 -2.29 -20.74 7.02
CA ARG A 356 -1.38 -21.13 8.11
C ARG A 356 0.09 -21.18 7.66
N PHE A 357 0.38 -21.71 6.48
CA PHE A 357 1.75 -21.84 5.97
C PHE A 357 2.34 -20.50 5.51
N LEU A 358 1.50 -19.64 4.94
CA LEU A 358 1.90 -18.33 4.41
C LEU A 358 1.77 -17.22 5.46
N GLU A 359 1.19 -17.51 6.63
CA GLU A 359 0.98 -16.57 7.74
C GLU A 359 0.27 -15.27 7.28
N ALA A 360 -0.66 -15.42 6.34
CA ALA A 360 -1.41 -14.32 5.74
C ALA A 360 -2.81 -14.78 5.36
N ASP A 361 -3.80 -13.90 5.51
CA ASP A 361 -5.16 -14.18 5.06
C ASP A 361 -5.30 -14.04 3.53
N PRO A 362 -6.15 -14.86 2.89
CA PRO A 362 -6.42 -14.74 1.47
C PRO A 362 -7.18 -13.45 1.16
N VAL A 363 -6.89 -12.90 -0.01
CA VAL A 363 -7.62 -11.78 -0.59
C VAL A 363 -8.28 -12.25 -1.87
N THR A 364 -9.60 -12.07 -1.98
CA THR A 364 -10.33 -12.37 -3.21
C THR A 364 -10.32 -11.15 -4.13
N ILE A 365 -9.77 -11.33 -5.34
CA ILE A 365 -9.76 -10.31 -6.39
C ILE A 365 -10.66 -10.81 -7.53
N GLN A 366 -11.60 -9.95 -7.96
CA GLN A 366 -12.62 -10.30 -8.93
C GLN A 366 -12.55 -9.40 -10.17
N ASP A 367 -12.79 -9.98 -11.34
CA ASP A 367 -13.16 -9.27 -12.56
C ASP A 367 -14.69 -9.24 -12.64
N VAL A 368 -15.29 -8.06 -12.54
CA VAL A 368 -16.75 -7.89 -12.58
C VAL A 368 -17.12 -7.09 -13.82
N CYS A 369 -18.03 -7.63 -14.63
CA CYS A 369 -18.61 -6.93 -15.76
C CYS A 369 -20.10 -6.70 -15.50
N GLY A 370 -20.46 -5.46 -15.12
CA GLY A 370 -21.81 -5.14 -14.66
C GLY A 370 -22.10 -5.79 -13.31
N ARG A 371 -23.00 -6.79 -13.28
CA ARG A 371 -23.31 -7.57 -12.07
C ARG A 371 -22.73 -8.99 -12.09
N ALA A 372 -22.11 -9.40 -13.20
CA ALA A 372 -21.60 -10.75 -13.35
C ALA A 372 -20.09 -10.78 -13.04
N VAL A 373 -19.70 -11.69 -12.14
CA VAL A 373 -18.30 -12.01 -11.91
C VAL A 373 -17.81 -12.85 -13.10
N ARG A 374 -16.84 -12.34 -13.85
CA ARG A 374 -16.24 -13.02 -15.01
C ARG A 374 -15.10 -13.93 -14.62
N ASN A 375 -14.33 -13.50 -13.62
CA ASN A 375 -13.15 -14.21 -13.15
C ASN A 375 -12.88 -13.83 -11.70
N ALA A 376 -12.24 -14.72 -10.95
CA ALA A 376 -11.80 -14.45 -9.60
C ALA A 376 -10.55 -15.28 -9.28
N VAL A 377 -9.75 -14.76 -8.35
CA VAL A 377 -8.57 -15.42 -7.81
C VAL A 377 -8.50 -15.16 -6.31
N HIS A 378 -7.92 -16.11 -5.57
CA HIS A 378 -7.48 -15.86 -4.20
C HIS A 378 -5.99 -15.53 -4.20
N VAL A 379 -5.58 -14.56 -3.40
CA VAL A 379 -4.20 -14.07 -3.35
C VAL A 379 -3.70 -14.01 -1.92
N TRP A 380 -2.51 -14.55 -1.69
CA TRP A 380 -1.73 -14.36 -0.46
C TRP A 380 -0.47 -13.59 -0.82
N SER A 381 -0.17 -12.51 -0.10
CA SER A 381 0.98 -11.68 -0.41
C SER A 381 1.37 -10.77 0.75
N ASN A 382 2.65 -10.39 0.81
CA ASN A 382 3.14 -9.28 1.63
C ASN A 382 3.32 -7.96 0.85
N ILE A 383 2.87 -7.89 -0.41
CA ILE A 383 2.89 -6.64 -1.16
C ILE A 383 1.88 -5.66 -0.53
N PRO A 384 2.27 -4.39 -0.28
CA PRO A 384 1.38 -3.41 0.34
C PRO A 384 0.05 -3.22 -0.43
N ALA A 385 -1.02 -2.92 0.31
CA ALA A 385 -2.37 -2.65 -0.21
C ALA A 385 -3.03 -3.76 -1.06
N VAL A 386 -2.47 -4.97 -1.17
CA VAL A 386 -3.18 -6.10 -1.78
C VAL A 386 -4.49 -6.38 -1.03
N ARG A 387 -4.47 -6.33 0.31
CA ARG A 387 -5.68 -6.48 1.15
C ARG A 387 -6.75 -5.42 0.89
N SER A 388 -6.33 -4.19 0.59
CA SER A 388 -7.25 -3.10 0.26
C SER A 388 -7.96 -3.29 -1.08
N ARG A 389 -7.49 -4.22 -1.94
CA ARG A 389 -8.14 -4.62 -3.20
C ARG A 389 -9.16 -5.75 -3.02
N HIS A 390 -9.43 -6.17 -1.78
CA HIS A 390 -10.43 -7.19 -1.47
C HIS A 390 -11.80 -6.75 -2.00
N SER A 391 -12.31 -7.44 -3.01
CA SER A 391 -13.68 -7.24 -3.48
C SER A 391 -14.64 -7.85 -2.47
N ALA A 392 -15.77 -7.19 -2.18
CA ALA A 392 -16.79 -7.77 -1.30
C ALA A 392 -17.03 -9.23 -1.72
N PRO A 393 -17.01 -10.18 -0.77
CA PRO A 393 -16.97 -11.58 -1.12
C PRO A 393 -18.20 -11.90 -1.97
N ALA A 394 -17.96 -12.34 -3.21
CA ALA A 394 -19.00 -13.07 -3.92
C ALA A 394 -19.37 -14.26 -3.05
N SER A 395 -20.64 -14.62 -3.03
CA SER A 395 -21.06 -15.77 -2.23
C SER A 395 -20.24 -16.99 -2.64
N ARG A 396 -19.89 -17.84 -1.67
CA ARG A 396 -19.10 -19.05 -1.92
C ARG A 396 -19.70 -19.91 -3.03
N GLU A 397 -21.03 -19.92 -3.11
CA GLU A 397 -21.80 -20.60 -4.15
C GLU A 397 -21.51 -20.01 -5.53
N GLU A 398 -21.49 -18.68 -5.68
CA GLU A 398 -21.12 -18.01 -6.93
C GLU A 398 -19.70 -18.33 -7.38
N LEU A 399 -18.70 -18.33 -6.49
CA LEU A 399 -17.33 -18.68 -6.84
C LEU A 399 -17.18 -20.15 -7.24
N THR A 400 -17.91 -21.04 -6.57
CA THR A 400 -17.94 -22.47 -6.89
C THR A 400 -18.61 -22.72 -8.24
N LEU A 401 -19.72 -22.04 -8.52
CA LEU A 401 -20.41 -22.07 -9.82
C LEU A 401 -19.49 -21.53 -10.92
N LEU A 402 -18.77 -20.44 -10.66
CA LEU A 402 -17.77 -19.89 -11.58
C LEU A 402 -16.67 -20.89 -11.91
N ALA A 403 -16.15 -21.59 -10.91
CA ALA A 403 -15.16 -22.64 -11.13
C ALA A 403 -15.74 -23.78 -11.98
N GLN A 404 -16.96 -24.23 -11.70
CA GLN A 404 -17.62 -25.28 -12.48
C GLN A 404 -17.88 -24.87 -13.93
N ASP A 405 -18.35 -23.64 -14.17
CA ASP A 405 -18.60 -23.11 -15.52
C ASP A 405 -17.30 -22.97 -16.31
N ARG A 406 -16.21 -22.54 -15.64
CA ARG A 406 -14.88 -22.42 -16.27
C ARG A 406 -14.22 -23.76 -16.58
N GLN A 407 -14.54 -24.83 -15.85
CA GLN A 407 -14.11 -26.19 -16.25
C GLN A 407 -14.82 -26.68 -17.51
N ARG A 408 -16.04 -26.19 -17.76
CA ARG A 408 -16.88 -26.60 -18.91
C ARG A 408 -16.68 -25.74 -20.15
N THR A 409 -16.12 -24.55 -20.02
CA THR A 409 -15.91 -23.59 -21.11
C THR A 409 -14.44 -23.54 -21.52
N LYS A 410 -14.19 -23.13 -22.78
CA LYS A 410 -12.82 -22.94 -23.29
C LYS A 410 -12.10 -21.90 -22.38
N PRO A 411 -10.86 -22.16 -21.93
CA PRO A 411 -10.17 -21.24 -21.03
C PRO A 411 -10.12 -19.84 -21.65
N PRO A 412 -10.34 -18.77 -20.84
CA PRO A 412 -10.31 -17.41 -21.35
C PRO A 412 -8.97 -17.15 -22.04
N ALA A 413 -8.98 -16.35 -23.11
CA ALA A 413 -7.77 -15.97 -23.86
C ALA A 413 -6.75 -15.17 -23.01
N GLN A 414 -7.12 -14.75 -21.79
CA GLN A 414 -6.30 -13.95 -20.90
C GLN A 414 -5.94 -14.78 -19.66
N GLY A 415 -4.64 -14.85 -19.37
CA GLY A 415 -4.10 -15.57 -18.22
C GLY A 415 -4.44 -14.88 -16.88
N PRO A 416 -4.46 -15.64 -15.78
CA PRO A 416 -4.83 -15.13 -14.46
C PRO A 416 -3.90 -14.05 -13.90
N ALA A 417 -2.65 -13.99 -14.37
CA ALA A 417 -1.70 -12.95 -14.03
C ALA A 417 -2.23 -11.52 -14.31
N LYS A 418 -3.17 -11.37 -15.27
CA LYS A 418 -3.75 -10.07 -15.60
C LYS A 418 -4.61 -9.48 -14.47
N LEU A 419 -5.30 -10.32 -13.69
CA LEU A 419 -6.12 -9.86 -12.56
C LEU A 419 -5.27 -9.27 -11.43
N VAL A 420 -4.09 -9.85 -11.23
CA VAL A 420 -3.18 -9.42 -10.17
C VAL A 420 -2.16 -8.38 -10.65
N LYS A 421 -2.18 -8.01 -11.94
CA LYS A 421 -1.22 -7.05 -12.54
C LYS A 421 -1.09 -5.79 -11.68
N ASN A 422 -2.20 -5.14 -11.36
CA ASN A 422 -2.16 -3.86 -10.62
C ASN A 422 -1.81 -4.02 -9.14
N CYS A 423 -1.75 -5.26 -8.62
CA CYS A 423 -1.25 -5.53 -7.28
C CYS A 423 0.27 -5.31 -7.18
N PHE A 424 1.01 -5.30 -8.30
CA PHE A 424 2.45 -5.04 -8.29
C PHE A 424 2.81 -3.56 -8.34
N LEU A 425 1.87 -2.64 -8.60
CA LEU A 425 2.13 -1.20 -8.69
C LEU A 425 2.84 -0.59 -7.46
N PRO A 426 2.52 -0.98 -6.21
CA PRO A 426 3.25 -0.52 -5.02
C PRO A 426 4.76 -0.78 -5.05
N LEU A 427 5.22 -1.77 -5.84
CA LEU A 427 6.63 -2.07 -6.01
C LEU A 427 7.41 -0.92 -6.67
N ARG A 428 6.73 0.04 -7.34
CA ARG A 428 7.34 1.28 -7.86
C ARG A 428 7.96 2.16 -6.76
N GLU A 429 7.59 1.96 -5.49
CA GLU A 429 8.24 2.66 -4.37
C GLU A 429 9.61 2.10 -3.99
N TYR A 430 9.94 0.90 -4.46
CA TYR A 430 11.10 0.12 -4.03
C TYR A 430 12.10 -0.16 -5.16
N PHE A 431 11.63 -0.42 -6.37
CA PHE A 431 12.47 -0.85 -7.49
C PHE A 431 12.47 0.14 -8.66
N LYS A 432 13.47 -0.01 -9.53
CA LYS A 432 13.63 0.81 -10.73
C LYS A 432 12.44 0.60 -11.67
N TYR A 433 12.00 1.69 -12.30
CA TYR A 433 10.94 1.69 -13.30
C TYR A 433 11.53 2.04 -14.66
N PHE A 434 11.14 1.29 -15.68
CA PHE A 434 11.52 1.50 -17.08
C PHE A 434 10.31 2.03 -17.82
N SER A 435 10.36 3.30 -18.26
CA SER A 435 9.26 3.88 -19.04
C SER A 435 9.08 3.13 -20.34
N ALA A 436 7.84 2.71 -20.63
CA ALA A 436 7.49 2.05 -21.88
C ALA A 436 7.55 3.00 -23.10
N GLU A 437 7.55 4.32 -22.87
CA GLU A 437 7.44 5.34 -23.93
C GLU A 437 8.67 5.45 -24.83
N LEU A 438 9.84 4.93 -24.42
CA LEU A 438 11.07 4.98 -25.22
C LEU A 438 11.19 3.86 -26.28
N THR A 439 10.19 2.99 -26.41
CA THR A 439 10.23 1.88 -27.39
C THR A 439 9.37 2.09 -28.64
N SER A 440 8.65 3.22 -28.77
CA SER A 440 7.86 3.52 -29.98
C SER A 440 8.56 4.47 -30.98
N SER A 441 9.78 4.91 -30.68
CA SER A 441 10.48 5.96 -31.46
C SER A 441 11.79 5.50 -32.12
N LEU A 442 11.99 4.20 -32.35
CA LEU A 442 13.14 3.68 -33.09
C LEU A 442 12.72 2.69 -34.18
#